data_AF-A0A2E5Q5L5-F1
#
_entry.id   AF-A0A2E5Q5L5-F1
#
_cell.length_a   1.000
_cell.length_b   1.000
_cell.length_c   1.000
_cell.angle_alpha   90.00
_cell.angle_beta   90.00
_cell.angle_gamma   90.00
#
_symmetry.space_group_name_H-M   'P 1'
#
loop_
_entity.id
_entity.type
_entity.pdbx_description
1 polymer ?
#
loop_
_entity_poly.entity_id
_entity_poly.type
_entity_poly.pdbx_seq_one_letter_code
_entity_poly.pdbx_strand_id
1 'polypeptide(L)'
;MEVAFRFIQVFYNGLVHIWPILGLLLVIILLGAWIIYRVDSRPFGETVYLAFITAFTIGYGDLTPQRPLSRLTAIILGIIGVVFTGIIVALAVYATSDALSLSLTGVETGH
;
A
#
# COMPACT_ATOMS: atom_id res chain seq x y z
N MET A 1 -24.42 4.55 20.30
CA MET A 1 -23.65 3.28 20.21
C MET A 1 -23.72 2.66 18.81
N GLU A 2 -24.81 2.81 18.06
CA GLU A 2 -24.95 2.23 16.70
C GLU A 2 -23.98 2.79 15.64
N VAL A 3 -23.60 4.07 15.75
CA VAL A 3 -22.66 4.73 14.83
C VAL A 3 -21.27 4.08 14.86
N ALA A 4 -20.79 3.70 16.04
CA ALA A 4 -19.47 3.08 16.20
C ALA A 4 -19.41 1.68 15.58
N PHE A 5 -20.47 0.88 15.74
CA PHE A 5 -20.55 -0.45 15.14
C PHE A 5 -20.66 -0.39 13.61
N ARG A 6 -21.43 0.56 13.06
CA ARG A 6 -21.48 0.79 11.61
C ARG A 6 -20.14 1.26 11.04
N PHE A 7 -19.42 2.15 11.73
CA PHE A 7 -18.07 2.57 11.34
C PHE A 7 -17.12 1.36 11.26
N ILE A 8 -17.09 0.50 12.29
CA ILE A 8 -16.27 -0.71 12.30
C ILE A 8 -16.64 -1.68 11.17
N GLN A 9 -17.93 -1.81 10.85
CA GLN A 9 -18.40 -2.73 9.82
C GLN A 9 -18.05 -2.24 8.41
N VAL A 10 -18.19 -0.93 8.13
CA VAL A 10 -17.76 -0.32 6.86
C VAL A 10 -16.23 -0.37 6.73
N PHE A 11 -15.51 -0.09 7.81
CA PHE A 11 -14.05 -0.16 7.85
C PHE A 11 -13.54 -1.59 7.59
N TYR A 12 -14.16 -2.60 8.23
CA TYR A 12 -13.80 -4.01 8.02
C TYR A 12 -14.12 -4.49 6.60
N ASN A 13 -15.29 -4.13 6.06
CA ASN A 13 -15.65 -4.47 4.67
C ASN A 13 -14.74 -3.78 3.65
N GLY A 14 -14.34 -2.53 3.91
CA GLY A 14 -13.32 -1.83 3.15
C GLY A 14 -11.97 -2.54 3.22
N LEU A 15 -11.53 -2.95 4.41
CA LEU A 15 -10.27 -3.68 4.61
C LEU A 15 -10.23 -5.01 3.87
N VAL A 16 -11.33 -5.77 3.89
CA VAL A 16 -11.49 -7.02 3.12
C VAL A 16 -11.44 -6.75 1.60
N HIS A 17 -11.95 -5.62 1.13
CA HIS A 17 -11.84 -5.21 -0.27
C HIS A 17 -10.42 -4.76 -0.68
N ILE A 18 -9.64 -4.20 0.26
CA ILE A 18 -8.24 -3.76 0.03
C ILE A 18 -7.26 -4.93 0.10
N TRP A 19 -7.60 -5.97 0.86
CA TRP A 19 -6.78 -7.18 1.05
C TRP A 19 -6.16 -7.77 -0.24
N PRO A 20 -6.86 -7.88 -1.39
CA PRO A 20 -6.25 -8.44 -2.60
C PRO A 20 -5.23 -7.47 -3.23
N ILE A 21 -5.40 -6.15 -3.06
CA ILE A 21 -4.45 -5.13 -3.54
C ILE A 21 -3.19 -5.17 -2.68
N LEU A 22 -3.33 -5.30 -1.36
CA LEU A 22 -2.23 -5.52 -0.42
C LEU A 22 -1.47 -6.81 -0.73
N GLY A 23 -2.20 -7.90 -1.00
CA GLY A 23 -1.61 -9.18 -1.40
C GLY A 23 -0.86 -9.08 -2.73
N LEU A 24 -1.43 -8.39 -3.72
CA LEU A 24 -0.78 -8.15 -5.00
C LEU A 24 0.51 -7.35 -4.84
N LEU A 25 0.49 -6.28 -4.04
CA LEU A 25 1.69 -5.49 -3.73
C LEU A 25 2.77 -6.37 -3.07
N LEU A 26 2.39 -7.19 -2.09
CA LEU A 26 3.31 -8.09 -1.41
C LEU A 26 3.96 -9.07 -2.40
N VAL A 27 3.19 -9.64 -3.32
CA VAL A 27 3.71 -10.51 -4.38
C VAL A 27 4.71 -9.76 -5.28
N ILE A 28 4.39 -8.53 -5.69
CA ILE A 28 5.29 -7.70 -6.51
C ILE A 28 6.60 -7.39 -5.75
N ILE A 29 6.52 -7.06 -4.46
CA ILE A 29 7.69 -6.80 -3.62
C ILE A 29 8.58 -8.05 -3.54
N LEU A 30 7.98 -9.23 -3.28
CA LEU A 30 8.72 -10.49 -3.19
C LEU A 30 9.34 -10.90 -4.54
N LEU A 31 8.62 -10.68 -5.65
CA LEU A 31 9.16 -10.90 -6.99
C LEU A 31 10.34 -9.96 -7.29
N GLY A 32 10.20 -8.68 -6.95
CA GLY A 32 11.29 -7.70 -7.11
C GLY A 32 12.51 -8.05 -6.25
N ALA A 33 12.29 -8.45 -5.00
CA ALA A 33 13.33 -8.94 -4.11
C ALA A 33 14.03 -10.19 -4.69
N TRP A 34 13.27 -11.12 -5.25
CA TRP A 34 13.82 -12.32 -5.90
C TRP A 34 14.67 -11.98 -7.12
N ILE A 35 14.26 -11.03 -7.95
CA ILE A 35 15.06 -10.54 -9.09
C ILE A 35 16.38 -9.92 -8.59
N ILE A 36 16.31 -9.04 -7.58
CA ILE A 36 17.50 -8.39 -7.01
C ILE A 36 18.43 -9.44 -6.37
N TYR A 37 17.89 -10.43 -5.66
CA TYR A 37 18.63 -11.56 -5.09
C TYR A 37 19.46 -12.29 -6.15
N ARG A 38 18.84 -12.61 -7.29
CA ARG A 38 19.50 -13.33 -8.39
C ARG A 38 20.59 -12.50 -9.07
N VAL A 39 20.47 -11.17 -9.07
CA VAL A 39 21.35 -10.25 -9.79
C VAL A 39 22.51 -9.75 -8.93
N ASP A 40 22.22 -9.30 -7.71
CA ASP A 40 23.22 -8.69 -6.83
C ASP A 40 23.91 -9.73 -5.92
N SER A 41 23.47 -11.00 -5.93
CA SER A 41 24.04 -12.11 -5.13
C SER A 41 24.14 -11.81 -3.62
N ARG A 42 23.25 -10.96 -3.12
CA ARG A 42 23.15 -10.61 -1.70
C ARG A 42 22.30 -11.63 -0.94
N PRO A 43 22.38 -11.69 0.40
CA PRO A 43 21.46 -12.49 1.20
C PRO A 43 20.00 -12.15 0.87
N PHE A 44 19.14 -13.18 0.81
CA PHE A 44 17.73 -12.98 0.46
C PHE A 44 17.03 -11.99 1.40
N GLY A 45 17.32 -12.04 2.71
CA GLY A 45 16.76 -11.11 3.69
C GLY A 45 17.08 -9.65 3.41
N GLU A 46 18.32 -9.35 2.99
CA GLU A 46 18.72 -7.99 2.60
C GLU A 46 17.98 -7.51 1.36
N THR A 47 17.77 -8.38 0.37
CA THR A 47 17.05 -8.02 -0.86
C THR A 47 15.55 -7.82 -0.64
N VAL A 48 14.95 -8.59 0.28
CA VAL A 48 13.58 -8.38 0.72
C VAL A 48 13.47 -7.05 1.43
N TYR A 49 14.35 -6.79 2.41
CA TYR A 49 14.38 -5.51 3.10
C TYR A 49 14.55 -4.33 2.13
N LEU A 50 15.49 -4.41 1.18
CA LEU A 50 15.68 -3.40 0.13
C LEU A 50 14.41 -3.19 -0.70
N ALA A 51 13.74 -4.25 -1.12
CA ALA A 51 12.50 -4.15 -1.89
C ALA A 51 11.37 -3.52 -1.07
N PHE A 52 11.26 -3.86 0.21
CA PHE A 52 10.27 -3.27 1.13
C PHE A 52 10.50 -1.76 1.33
N ILE A 53 11.71 -1.34 1.72
CA ILE A 53 11.99 0.09 1.96
C ILE A 53 11.85 0.92 0.69
N THR A 54 12.07 0.31 -0.49
CA THR A 54 11.87 0.95 -1.78
C THR A 54 10.39 1.08 -2.13
N ALA A 55 9.60 0.00 -2.01
CA ALA A 55 8.18 0.01 -2.30
C ALA A 55 7.38 0.89 -1.33
N PHE A 56 7.78 0.96 -0.06
CA PHE A 56 7.18 1.88 0.91
C PHE A 56 7.75 3.30 0.83
N THR A 57 8.62 3.59 -0.14
CA THR A 57 9.24 4.91 -0.33
C THR A 57 10.01 5.43 0.89
N ILE A 58 10.44 4.53 1.77
CA ILE A 58 11.23 4.87 2.97
C ILE A 58 12.67 5.20 2.58
N GLY A 59 13.29 4.32 1.80
CA GLY A 59 14.59 4.57 1.17
C GLY A 59 15.73 4.98 2.11
N TYR A 60 15.98 4.24 3.20
CA TYR A 60 17.04 4.56 4.17
C TYR A 60 18.44 4.74 3.56
N GLY A 61 18.72 4.10 2.43
CA GLY A 61 19.98 4.25 1.70
C GLY A 61 21.15 3.43 2.27
N ASP A 62 20.91 2.64 3.31
CA ASP A 62 21.82 1.66 3.88
C ASP A 62 22.14 0.51 2.90
N LEU A 63 21.14 0.07 2.16
CA LEU A 63 21.29 -0.85 1.03
C LEU A 63 20.90 -0.16 -0.28
N THR A 64 21.73 -0.34 -1.31
CA THR A 64 21.47 0.19 -2.65
C THR A 64 21.73 -0.87 -3.73
N PRO A 65 20.92 -0.90 -4.81
CA PRO A 65 21.11 -1.82 -5.93
C PRO A 65 22.37 -1.46 -6.74
N GLN A 66 23.23 -2.45 -6.96
CA GLN A 66 24.54 -2.22 -7.57
C GLN A 66 24.55 -2.44 -9.08
N ARG A 67 23.71 -3.34 -9.58
CA ARG A 67 23.66 -3.70 -11.00
C ARG A 67 22.59 -2.90 -11.75
N PRO A 68 22.75 -2.70 -13.07
CA PRO A 68 21.74 -1.99 -13.88
C PRO A 68 20.34 -2.61 -13.78
N LEU A 69 20.24 -3.94 -13.78
CA LEU A 69 18.96 -4.64 -13.68
C LEU A 69 18.31 -4.47 -12.31
N SER A 70 19.07 -4.59 -11.22
CA SER A 70 18.55 -4.37 -9.86
C SER A 70 18.13 -2.91 -9.63
N ARG A 71 18.83 -1.94 -10.24
CA ARG A 71 18.42 -0.53 -10.24
C ARG A 71 17.09 -0.32 -10.96
N LEU A 72 16.92 -0.92 -12.14
CA LEU A 72 15.66 -0.85 -12.88
C LEU A 72 14.50 -1.46 -12.06
N THR A 73 14.73 -2.63 -11.44
CA THR A 73 13.75 -3.26 -10.55
C THR A 73 13.37 -2.34 -9.38
N ALA A 74 14.35 -1.68 -8.75
CA ALA A 74 14.10 -0.74 -7.66
C ALA A 74 13.27 0.49 -8.12
N ILE A 75 13.56 1.03 -9.31
CA ILE A 75 12.77 2.15 -9.88
C ILE A 75 11.31 1.72 -10.09
N ILE A 76 11.09 0.55 -10.70
CA ILE A 76 9.74 0.01 -10.94
C ILE A 76 9.00 -0.21 -9.62
N LEU A 77 9.67 -0.81 -8.62
CA LEU A 77 9.11 -0.99 -7.28
C LEU A 77 8.71 0.34 -6.62
N GLY A 78 9.53 1.37 -6.76
CA GLY A 78 9.23 2.70 -6.22
C GLY A 78 7.99 3.32 -6.85
N ILE A 79 7.85 3.25 -8.18
CA ILE A 79 6.65 3.75 -8.89
C ILE A 79 5.39 3.02 -8.43
N ILE A 80 5.44 1.69 -8.37
CA ILE A 80 4.32 0.86 -7.90
C ILE A 80 3.95 1.21 -6.45
N GLY A 81 4.97 1.42 -5.62
CA GLY A 81 4.83 1.87 -4.23
C GLY A 81 4.03 3.17 -4.09
N VAL A 82 4.41 4.20 -4.84
CA VAL A 82 3.72 5.50 -4.86
C VAL A 82 2.27 5.39 -5.34
N VAL A 83 2.03 4.63 -6.41
CA VAL A 83 0.67 4.40 -6.91
C VAL A 83 -0.19 3.72 -5.84
N PHE A 84 0.38 2.73 -5.16
CA PHE A 84 -0.31 2.02 -4.09
C PHE A 84 -0.69 2.93 -2.91
N THR A 85 0.23 3.76 -2.41
CA THR A 85 -0.09 4.74 -1.37
C THR A 85 -1.16 5.73 -1.85
N GLY A 86 -1.12 6.16 -3.11
CA GLY A 86 -2.17 6.99 -3.71
C GLY A 86 -3.56 6.35 -3.67
N ILE A 87 -3.66 5.05 -3.95
CA ILE A 87 -4.93 4.29 -3.87
C ILE A 87 -5.44 4.24 -2.43
N ILE A 88 -4.57 4.00 -1.44
CA ILE A 88 -4.96 4.01 -0.03
C ILE A 88 -5.53 5.38 0.38
N VAL A 89 -4.84 6.46 0.00
CA VAL A 89 -5.29 7.82 0.30
C VAL A 89 -6.65 8.11 -0.36
N ALA A 90 -6.82 7.74 -1.63
CA ALA A 90 -8.07 7.94 -2.34
C ALA A 90 -9.25 7.22 -1.67
N LEU A 91 -9.03 5.99 -1.19
CA LEU A 91 -10.05 5.24 -0.48
C LEU A 91 -10.40 5.85 0.88
N ALA A 92 -9.40 6.35 1.62
CA ALA A 92 -9.65 7.05 2.88
C ALA A 92 -10.49 8.32 2.67
N VAL A 93 -10.19 9.10 1.62
CA VAL A 93 -10.96 10.28 1.23
C VAL A 93 -12.39 9.90 0.81
N TYR A 94 -12.55 8.81 0.05
CA TYR A 94 -13.85 8.30 -0.35
C TYR A 94 -14.72 7.92 0.86
N ALA A 95 -14.17 7.11 1.78
CA ALA A 95 -14.88 6.70 2.99
C ALA A 95 -15.30 7.90 3.87
N THR A 96 -14.44 8.93 3.94
CA THR A 96 -14.75 10.16 4.69
C THR A 96 -15.86 10.97 4.01
N SER A 97 -15.82 11.09 2.69
CA SER A 97 -16.84 11.80 1.90
C SER A 97 -18.22 11.15 2.02
N ASP A 98 -18.26 9.82 1.99
CA ASP A 98 -19.48 9.04 2.19
C ASP A 98 -20.07 9.26 3.59
N ALA A 99 -19.25 9.12 4.64
CA ALA A 99 -19.68 9.34 6.03
C ALA A 99 -20.18 10.78 6.30
N LEU A 100 -19.56 11.78 5.66
CA LEU A 100 -19.99 13.18 5.75
C LEU A 100 -21.35 13.40 5.06
N SER A 101 -21.55 12.82 3.87
CA SER A 101 -22.81 12.94 3.13
C SER A 101 -24.00 12.37 3.91
N LEU A 102 -23.79 11.29 4.67
CA LEU A 102 -24.79 10.70 5.57
C LEU A 102 -25.09 11.62 6.76
N SER A 103 -24.11 12.36 7.24
CA SER A 103 -24.30 13.33 8.34
C SER A 103 -25.10 14.55 7.89
N LEU A 104 -24.93 15.00 6.63
CA LEU A 104 -25.67 16.13 6.07
C LEU A 104 -27.12 15.77 5.70
N THR A 105 -27.33 14.59 5.10
CA THR A 105 -28.68 14.09 4.74
C THR A 105 -29.49 13.63 5.95
N GLY A 106 -28.83 13.21 7.04
CA GLY A 106 -29.47 12.99 8.34
C GLY A 106 -29.95 14.28 9.03
N VAL A 107 -29.42 15.45 8.66
CA VAL A 107 -29.90 16.76 9.14
C VAL A 107 -31.14 17.22 8.36
N GLU A 108 -31.27 16.87 7.08
CA GLU A 108 -32.46 17.23 6.26
C GLU A 108 -33.72 16.43 6.60
N THR A 109 -33.61 15.31 7.33
CA THR A 109 -34.76 14.49 7.77
C THR A 109 -35.06 14.61 9.27
N GLY A 110 -34.46 15.61 9.94
CA GLY A 110 -34.81 15.97 11.30
C GLY A 110 -36.24 16.53 11.38
N HIS A 111 -37.11 15.76 12.01
CA HIS A 111 -38.35 16.22 12.65
C HIS A 111 -38.13 17.43 13.56
#